data_AF-A0A0Q6ELZ4-F1
#
_entry.id   AF-A0A0Q6ELZ4-F1
#
_cell.length_a   1.000
_cell.length_b   1.000
_cell.length_c   1.000
_cell.angle_alpha   90.00
_cell.angle_beta   90.00
_cell.angle_gamma   90.00
#
_symmetry.space_group_name_H-M   'P 1'
#
loop_
_entity.id
_entity.type
_entity.pdbx_description
1 polymer ?
#
loop_
_entity_poly.entity_id
_entity_poly.type
_entity_poly.pdbx_seq_one_letter_code
_entity_poly.pdbx_strand_id
1 'polypeptide(L)'
;MARPKLGEGDTQRLQLKISDEELKAIDDWRFANRVESRSEAVRRLCQIGLQVDINISRLEGIMDEAEKSLAEDAQDIIKGAGAAPSKEQMQTFFMTLIKAYMRSNDFVHDISQTIRDSFQKATTFREPGQMNELLNRADELEEAFSKFRVLIEKGRAKKEVHK
;
A
#
# COMPACT_ATOMS: atom_id res chain seq x y z
N MET A 1 16.57 -27.54 28.77
CA MET A 1 15.82 -26.28 28.60
C MET A 1 14.65 -26.54 27.65
N ALA A 2 13.43 -26.13 28.03
CA ALA A 2 12.27 -26.29 27.15
C ALA A 2 12.45 -25.42 25.91
N ARG A 3 12.21 -25.99 24.72
CA ARG A 3 12.31 -25.25 23.46
C ARG A 3 11.19 -24.21 23.40
N PRO A 4 11.47 -22.93 23.09
CA PRO A 4 10.43 -21.91 22.99
C PRO A 4 9.36 -22.35 21.99
N LYS A 5 8.08 -22.19 22.34
CA LYS A 5 6.98 -22.46 21.41
C LYS A 5 7.05 -21.44 20.27
N LEU A 6 6.99 -21.95 19.04
CA LEU A 6 7.12 -21.17 17.81
C LEU A 6 5.78 -20.63 17.27
N GLY A 7 4.67 -20.94 17.97
CA GLY A 7 3.28 -20.58 17.66
C GLY A 7 2.31 -21.33 18.58
N GLU A 8 1.00 -21.24 18.28
CA GLU A 8 -0.05 -21.95 19.05
C GLU A 8 -0.01 -23.48 18.87
N GLY A 9 0.55 -23.97 17.75
CA GLY A 9 0.63 -25.40 17.41
C GLY A 9 2.00 -26.05 17.65
N ASP A 10 2.04 -27.37 17.48
CA ASP A 10 3.26 -28.16 17.58
C ASP A 10 4.26 -27.83 16.45
N THR A 11 5.54 -27.78 16.80
CA THR A 11 6.62 -27.53 15.84
C THR A 11 6.90 -28.79 15.03
N GLN A 12 6.74 -28.71 13.71
CA GLN A 12 7.05 -29.80 12.77
C GLN A 12 8.42 -29.62 12.11
N ARG A 13 9.11 -30.72 11.77
CA ARG A 13 10.38 -30.69 11.03
C ARG A 13 10.13 -30.76 9.53
N LEU A 14 10.54 -29.72 8.81
CA LEU A 14 10.55 -29.69 7.35
C LEU A 14 11.90 -30.18 6.81
N GLN A 15 11.91 -31.14 5.88
CA GLN A 15 13.09 -31.54 5.12
C GLN A 15 12.93 -31.05 3.68
N LEU A 16 13.95 -30.37 3.16
CA LEU A 16 13.93 -29.75 1.84
C LEU A 16 15.26 -30.03 1.13
N LYS A 17 15.20 -30.30 -0.19
CA LYS A 17 16.36 -30.27 -1.07
C LYS A 17 16.44 -28.89 -1.70
N ILE A 18 17.58 -28.23 -1.58
CA ILE A 18 17.87 -26.94 -2.19
C ILE A 18 19.24 -26.98 -2.83
N SER A 19 19.47 -26.11 -3.80
CA SER A 19 20.78 -25.93 -4.42
C SER A 19 21.76 -25.24 -3.47
N ASP A 20 23.07 -25.37 -3.76
CA ASP A 20 24.12 -24.67 -3.01
C ASP A 20 23.99 -23.14 -3.13
N GLU A 21 23.51 -22.65 -4.29
CA GLU A 21 23.27 -21.23 -4.53
C GLU A 21 22.16 -20.67 -3.63
N GLU A 22 21.03 -21.37 -3.53
CA GLU A 22 19.93 -20.99 -2.65
C GLU A 22 20.34 -21.04 -1.18
N LEU A 23 21.08 -22.08 -0.78
CA LEU A 23 21.60 -22.19 0.58
C LEU A 23 22.53 -21.01 0.92
N LYS A 24 23.41 -20.63 -0.01
CA LYS A 24 24.28 -19.46 0.13
C LYS A 24 23.47 -18.17 0.23
N ALA A 25 22.43 -17.98 -0.58
CA ALA A 25 21.58 -16.79 -0.51
C ALA A 25 20.88 -16.66 0.85
N ILE A 26 20.40 -17.77 1.43
CA ILE A 26 19.82 -17.80 2.78
C ILE A 26 20.86 -17.43 3.84
N ASP A 27 22.10 -17.93 3.71
CA ASP A 27 23.19 -17.58 4.61
C ASP A 27 23.59 -16.11 4.49
N ASP A 28 23.77 -15.58 3.27
CA ASP A 28 24.09 -14.18 3.04
C ASP A 28 23.01 -13.27 3.65
N TRP A 29 21.73 -13.63 3.43
CA TRP A 29 20.60 -12.90 4.03
C TRP A 29 20.62 -12.96 5.56
N ARG A 30 20.82 -14.14 6.17
CA ARG A 30 20.81 -14.26 7.63
C ARG A 30 21.94 -13.46 8.27
N PHE A 31 23.13 -13.43 7.67
CA PHE A 31 24.25 -12.65 8.17
C PHE A 31 23.99 -11.16 8.06
N ALA A 32 23.47 -10.69 6.91
CA ALA A 32 23.10 -9.29 6.72
C ALA A 32 22.04 -8.82 7.74
N ASN A 33 21.12 -9.71 8.12
CA ASN A 33 20.03 -9.43 9.06
C ASN A 33 20.31 -9.89 10.50
N ARG A 34 21.55 -10.30 10.82
CA ARG A 34 21.99 -10.76 12.15
C ARG A 34 21.13 -11.89 12.74
N VAL A 35 20.65 -12.78 11.89
CA VAL A 35 19.85 -13.95 12.29
C VAL A 35 20.75 -15.13 12.58
N GLU A 36 20.70 -15.60 13.83
CA GLU A 36 21.64 -16.58 14.38
C GLU A 36 21.58 -17.96 13.71
N SER A 37 20.38 -18.44 13.36
CA SER A 37 20.20 -19.79 12.81
C SER A 37 19.58 -19.79 11.41
N ARG A 38 19.98 -20.76 10.58
CA ARG A 38 19.38 -20.99 9.26
C ARG A 38 17.89 -21.30 9.35
N SER A 39 17.46 -22.11 10.32
CA SER A 39 16.05 -22.43 10.51
C SER A 39 15.21 -21.19 10.82
N GLU A 40 15.73 -20.26 11.62
CA GLU A 40 15.05 -18.99 11.87
C GLU A 40 15.03 -18.09 10.62
N ALA A 41 16.13 -18.05 9.87
CA ALA A 41 16.19 -17.30 8.62
C ALA A 41 15.16 -17.79 7.60
N VAL A 42 15.08 -19.11 7.40
CA VAL A 42 14.09 -19.73 6.51
C VAL A 42 12.67 -19.40 6.96
N ARG A 43 12.37 -19.46 8.27
CA ARG A 43 11.04 -19.11 8.79
C ARG A 43 10.66 -17.66 8.49
N ARG A 44 11.58 -16.71 8.74
CA ARG A 44 11.34 -15.29 8.44
C ARG A 44 11.18 -15.04 6.96
N LEU A 45 12.00 -15.66 6.12
CA LEU A 45 11.88 -15.56 4.66
C LEU A 45 10.54 -16.11 4.16
N CYS A 46 10.06 -17.23 4.71
CA CYS A 46 8.71 -17.74 4.40
C CYS A 46 7.61 -16.75 4.83
N GLN A 47 7.71 -16.18 6.03
CA GLN A 47 6.74 -15.19 6.51
C GLN A 47 6.72 -13.92 5.64
N ILE A 48 7.91 -13.44 5.24
CA ILE A 48 8.04 -12.32 4.30
C ILE A 48 7.40 -12.69 2.96
N GLY A 49 7.71 -13.86 2.41
CA GLY A 49 7.16 -14.33 1.14
C GLY A 49 5.63 -14.38 1.14
N LEU A 50 5.04 -14.98 2.18
CA LEU A 50 3.58 -15.04 2.34
C LEU A 50 2.95 -13.65 2.48
N GLN A 51 3.60 -12.73 3.20
CA GLN A 51 3.07 -11.39 3.36
C GLN A 51 3.15 -10.57 2.06
N VAL A 52 4.24 -10.74 1.30
CA VAL A 52 4.40 -10.12 -0.02
C VAL A 52 3.33 -10.62 -0.98
N ASP A 53 3.06 -11.92 -1.01
CA ASP A 53 2.02 -12.53 -1.86
C ASP A 53 0.61 -11.96 -1.58
N ILE A 54 0.24 -11.86 -0.31
CA ILE A 54 -1.02 -11.23 0.13
C ILE A 54 -1.10 -9.77 -0.34
N ASN A 55 -0.01 -9.02 -0.20
CA ASN A 55 -0.03 -7.59 -0.51
C ASN A 55 0.02 -7.32 -2.01
N ILE A 56 0.69 -8.16 -2.81
CA ILE A 56 0.62 -8.10 -4.28
C ILE A 56 -0.82 -8.31 -4.73
N SER A 57 -1.49 -9.34 -4.22
CA SER A 57 -2.90 -9.60 -4.54
C SER A 57 -3.81 -8.41 -4.18
N ARG A 58 -3.54 -7.75 -3.05
CA ARG A 58 -4.27 -6.54 -2.65
C ARG A 58 -4.00 -5.37 -3.59
N LEU A 59 -2.74 -5.17 -4.01
CA LEU A 59 -2.36 -4.13 -4.97
C LEU A 59 -3.02 -4.35 -6.33
N GLU A 60 -3.08 -5.58 -6.82
CA GLU A 60 -3.79 -5.93 -8.06
C GLU A 60 -5.26 -5.50 -7.98
N GLY A 61 -5.95 -5.83 -6.89
CA GLY A 61 -7.35 -5.41 -6.69
C GLY A 61 -7.53 -3.89 -6.67
N ILE A 62 -6.63 -3.17 -6.01
CA ILE A 62 -6.65 -1.69 -5.99
C ILE A 62 -6.42 -1.12 -7.40
N MET A 63 -5.51 -1.71 -8.17
CA MET A 63 -5.23 -1.28 -9.54
C MET A 63 -6.41 -1.55 -10.48
N ASP A 64 -7.04 -2.73 -10.38
CA ASP A 64 -8.23 -3.08 -11.17
C ASP A 64 -9.40 -2.12 -10.90
N GLU A 65 -9.61 -1.74 -9.64
CA GLU A 65 -10.66 -0.81 -9.24
C GLU A 65 -10.35 0.62 -9.73
N ALA A 66 -9.09 1.03 -9.66
CA ALA A 66 -8.65 2.32 -10.18
C ALA A 66 -8.81 2.40 -11.71
N GLU A 67 -8.43 1.36 -12.44
CA GLU A 67 -8.60 1.31 -13.90
C GLU A 67 -10.08 1.49 -14.29
N LYS A 68 -10.99 0.76 -13.62
CA LYS A 68 -12.44 0.89 -13.84
C LYS A 68 -12.92 2.30 -13.52
N SER A 69 -12.52 2.86 -12.38
CA SER A 69 -12.90 4.21 -11.99
C SER A 69 -12.41 5.27 -12.97
N LEU A 70 -11.15 5.16 -13.43
CA LEU A 70 -10.56 6.06 -14.42
C LEU A 70 -11.31 5.98 -15.76
N ALA A 71 -11.70 4.78 -16.19
CA ALA A 71 -12.47 4.59 -17.41
C ALA A 71 -13.87 5.22 -17.31
N GLU A 72 -14.56 5.05 -16.18
CA GLU A 72 -15.86 5.69 -15.91
C GLU A 72 -15.74 7.23 -15.89
N ASP A 73 -14.76 7.74 -15.13
CA ASP A 73 -14.49 9.18 -15.03
C ASP A 73 -14.18 9.79 -16.40
N ALA A 74 -13.35 9.12 -17.20
CA ALA A 74 -13.02 9.55 -18.56
C ALA A 74 -14.27 9.63 -19.45
N GLN A 75 -15.15 8.62 -19.39
CA GLN A 75 -16.41 8.63 -20.14
C GLN A 75 -17.31 9.80 -19.74
N ASP A 76 -17.44 10.08 -18.44
CA ASP A 76 -18.29 11.15 -17.94
C ASP A 76 -17.72 12.54 -18.26
N ILE A 77 -16.39 12.69 -18.20
CA ILE A 77 -15.68 13.91 -18.62
C ILE A 77 -15.89 14.16 -20.12
N ILE A 78 -15.71 13.14 -20.97
CA ILE A 78 -15.90 13.24 -22.42
C ILE A 78 -17.35 13.63 -22.75
N LYS A 79 -18.34 13.00 -22.11
CA LYS A 79 -19.77 13.35 -22.29
C LYS A 79 -20.07 14.79 -21.85
N GLY A 80 -19.46 15.26 -20.77
CA GLY A 80 -19.65 16.59 -20.24
C GLY A 80 -18.95 17.72 -21.02
N ALA A 81 -17.94 17.40 -21.84
CA ALA A 81 -17.15 18.37 -22.60
C ALA A 81 -17.79 18.82 -23.93
N GLY A 82 -18.94 18.26 -24.33
CA GLY A 82 -19.60 18.58 -25.60
C GLY A 82 -20.42 19.88 -25.58
N ALA A 83 -20.00 20.86 -26.41
CA ALA A 83 -20.62 22.16 -26.74
C ALA A 83 -20.99 23.09 -25.57
N ALA A 84 -20.96 24.42 -25.82
CA ALA A 84 -21.09 25.49 -24.82
C ALA A 84 -22.12 25.18 -23.70
N PRO A 85 -21.66 24.69 -22.54
CA PRO A 85 -22.56 24.09 -21.56
C PRO A 85 -23.37 25.16 -20.84
N SER A 86 -24.65 24.86 -20.60
CA SER A 86 -25.48 25.64 -19.68
C SER A 86 -24.84 25.70 -18.29
N LYS A 87 -25.27 26.65 -17.45
CA LYS A 87 -24.79 26.77 -16.06
C LYS A 87 -24.97 25.47 -15.26
N GLU A 88 -26.04 24.72 -15.50
CA GLU A 88 -26.31 23.41 -14.89
C GLU A 88 -25.39 22.30 -15.43
N GLN A 89 -25.10 22.32 -16.73
CA GLN A 89 -24.13 21.40 -17.35
C GLN A 89 -22.71 21.65 -16.83
N MET A 90 -22.31 22.92 -16.65
CA MET A 90 -21.04 23.27 -16.01
C MET A 90 -20.97 22.76 -14.57
N GLN A 91 -22.04 22.93 -13.78
CA GLN A 91 -22.07 22.44 -12.39
C GLN A 91 -21.89 20.92 -12.33
N THR A 92 -22.60 20.19 -13.19
CA THR A 92 -22.47 18.74 -13.29
C THR A 92 -21.05 18.33 -13.69
N PHE A 93 -20.48 18.99 -14.70
CA PHE A 93 -19.10 18.74 -15.15
C PHE A 93 -18.06 19.00 -14.05
N PHE A 94 -18.15 20.13 -13.34
CA PHE A 94 -17.27 20.41 -12.20
C PHE A 94 -17.41 19.38 -11.09
N MET A 95 -18.63 18.92 -10.80
CA MET A 95 -18.84 17.86 -9.80
C MET A 95 -18.24 16.52 -10.23
N THR A 96 -18.29 16.17 -11.51
CA THR A 96 -17.61 14.99 -12.06
C THR A 96 -16.10 15.11 -11.89
N LEU A 97 -15.49 16.25 -12.24
CA LEU A 97 -14.04 16.47 -12.04
C LEU A 97 -13.63 16.38 -10.57
N ILE A 98 -14.43 16.94 -9.66
CA ILE A 98 -14.16 16.86 -8.21
C ILE A 98 -14.23 15.40 -7.74
N LYS A 99 -15.23 14.62 -8.19
CA LYS A 99 -15.35 13.20 -7.84
C LYS A 99 -14.19 12.37 -8.38
N ALA A 100 -13.82 12.55 -9.64
CA ALA A 100 -12.67 11.88 -10.26
C ALA A 100 -11.38 12.15 -9.48
N TYR A 101 -11.16 13.41 -9.11
CA TYR A 101 -10.01 13.81 -8.31
C TYR A 101 -10.05 13.21 -6.90
N MET A 102 -11.20 13.19 -6.22
CA MET A 102 -11.34 12.54 -4.91
C MET A 102 -11.04 11.04 -4.97
N ARG A 103 -11.59 10.33 -5.97
CA ARG A 103 -11.30 8.89 -6.19
C ARG A 103 -9.81 8.64 -6.44
N SER A 104 -9.16 9.51 -7.21
CA SER A 104 -7.70 9.42 -7.40
C SER A 104 -6.92 9.60 -6.10
N ASN A 105 -7.39 10.40 -5.15
CA ASN A 105 -6.72 10.54 -3.85
C ASN A 105 -6.92 9.31 -2.96
N ASP A 106 -8.14 8.77 -2.92
CA ASP A 106 -8.44 7.54 -2.18
C ASP A 106 -7.56 6.38 -2.70
N PHE A 107 -7.42 6.26 -4.03
CA PHE A 107 -6.49 5.32 -4.66
C PHE A 107 -5.03 5.49 -4.20
N VAL A 108 -4.51 6.71 -4.20
CA VAL A 108 -3.13 6.97 -3.76
C VAL A 108 -2.97 6.65 -2.27
N HIS A 109 -3.97 6.96 -1.46
CA HIS A 109 -3.98 6.61 -0.04
C HIS A 109 -3.92 5.09 0.14
N ASP A 110 -4.77 4.33 -0.56
CA ASP A 110 -4.85 2.87 -0.44
C ASP A 110 -3.56 2.16 -0.90
N ILE A 111 -2.94 2.66 -1.97
CA ILE A 111 -1.61 2.20 -2.37
C ILE A 111 -0.58 2.50 -1.29
N SER A 112 -0.55 3.73 -0.78
CA SER A 112 0.44 4.14 0.23
C SER A 112 0.33 3.31 1.51
N GLN A 113 -0.90 3.02 1.94
CA GLN A 113 -1.19 2.17 3.10
C GLN A 113 -0.78 0.72 2.84
N THR A 114 -1.11 0.17 1.67
CA THR A 114 -0.73 -1.22 1.32
C THR A 114 0.79 -1.39 1.22
N ILE A 115 1.48 -0.38 0.69
CA ILE A 115 2.94 -0.33 0.65
C ILE A 115 3.50 -0.24 2.08
N ARG A 116 2.96 0.65 2.91
CA ARG A 116 3.39 0.79 4.32
C ARG A 116 3.20 -0.51 5.10
N ASP A 117 2.04 -1.14 4.99
CA ASP A 117 1.75 -2.44 5.60
C ASP A 117 2.75 -3.52 5.18
N SER A 118 3.11 -3.52 3.89
CA SER A 118 4.12 -4.42 3.33
C SER A 118 5.48 -4.21 3.98
N PHE A 119 5.92 -2.95 4.05
CA PHE A 119 7.21 -2.64 4.63
C PHE A 119 7.23 -2.86 6.15
N GLN A 120 6.26 -2.37 6.89
CA GLN A 120 6.21 -2.47 8.36
C GLN A 120 6.26 -3.92 8.83
N LYS A 121 5.52 -4.81 8.14
CA LYS A 121 5.59 -6.25 8.44
C LYS A 121 6.93 -6.84 7.99
N ALA A 122 7.42 -6.53 6.79
CA ALA A 122 8.71 -7.03 6.31
C ALA A 122 9.92 -6.62 7.18
N THR A 123 9.87 -5.43 7.78
CA THR A 123 10.91 -4.91 8.68
C THR A 123 10.75 -5.34 10.12
N THR A 124 9.55 -5.73 10.56
CA THR A 124 9.43 -6.53 11.78
C THR A 124 10.30 -7.81 11.67
N PHE A 125 10.55 -8.30 10.45
CA PHE A 125 11.43 -9.43 10.19
C PHE A 125 12.90 -9.05 9.85
N ARG A 126 13.23 -7.76 9.65
CA ARG A 126 14.58 -7.21 9.35
C ARG A 126 14.94 -6.06 10.32
N GLU A 127 15.93 -6.24 11.19
CA GLU A 127 16.41 -5.21 12.14
C GLU A 127 16.81 -3.84 11.50
N PRO A 128 16.89 -2.73 12.27
CA PRO A 128 16.21 -1.44 12.00
C PRO A 128 17.01 -0.36 11.25
N GLY A 129 17.81 -0.72 10.24
CA GLY A 129 18.67 0.26 9.55
C GLY A 129 18.03 0.99 8.36
N GLN A 130 17.28 0.27 7.53
CA GLN A 130 16.77 0.77 6.24
C GLN A 130 15.29 1.20 6.32
N MET A 131 14.68 1.05 7.49
CA MET A 131 13.25 1.20 7.69
C MET A 131 12.80 2.64 7.94
N ASN A 132 13.57 3.36 8.74
CA ASN A 132 13.21 4.73 9.11
C ASN A 132 13.14 5.65 7.88
N GLU A 133 14.00 5.43 6.89
CA GLU A 133 14.02 6.26 5.68
C GLU A 133 12.79 6.02 4.79
N LEU A 134 12.31 4.77 4.68
CA LEU A 134 11.12 4.43 3.89
C LEU A 134 9.82 4.76 4.61
N LEU A 135 9.74 4.55 5.93
CA LEU A 135 8.59 4.99 6.74
C LEU A 135 8.46 6.50 6.75
N ASN A 136 9.57 7.24 6.95
CA ASN A 136 9.54 8.70 6.90
C ASN A 136 9.03 9.20 5.54
N ARG A 137 9.44 8.57 4.43
CA ARG A 137 8.91 8.92 3.09
C ARG A 137 7.42 8.62 2.95
N ALA A 138 6.92 7.53 3.53
CA ALA A 138 5.50 7.20 3.52
C ALA A 138 4.68 8.16 4.40
N ASP A 139 5.23 8.59 5.55
CA ASP A 139 4.60 9.55 6.47
C ASP A 139 4.57 10.96 5.87
N GLU A 140 5.66 11.40 5.22
CA GLU A 140 5.71 12.67 4.48
C GLU A 140 4.64 12.74 3.38
N LEU A 141 4.44 11.63 2.66
CA LEU A 141 3.41 11.52 1.64
C LEU A 141 2.00 11.67 2.26
N GLU A 142 1.73 10.95 3.35
CA GLU A 142 0.44 10.98 4.06
C GLU A 142 0.12 12.35 4.67
N GLU A 143 1.12 13.03 5.24
CA GLU A 143 0.95 14.35 5.84
C GLU A 143 0.62 15.41 4.78
N ALA A 144 1.25 15.32 3.60
CA ALA A 144 0.92 16.17 2.45
C ALA A 144 -0.54 15.98 2.01
N PHE A 145 -1.03 14.73 1.96
CA PHE A 145 -2.43 14.42 1.60
C PHE A 145 -3.43 14.91 2.66
N SER A 146 -3.12 14.71 3.95
CA SER A 146 -4.00 15.12 5.05
C SER A 146 -4.23 16.63 5.09
N LYS A 147 -3.15 17.43 4.95
CA LYS A 147 -3.23 18.89 4.89
C LYS A 147 -4.11 19.38 3.73
N PHE A 148 -4.06 18.68 2.60
CA PHE A 148 -4.85 19.03 1.42
C PHE A 148 -6.34 18.70 1.58
N ARG A 149 -6.68 17.55 2.19
CA ARG A 149 -8.07 17.16 2.49
C ARG A 149 -8.78 18.22 3.33
N VAL A 150 -8.11 18.72 4.38
CA VAL A 150 -8.62 19.78 5.26
C VAL A 150 -8.86 21.09 4.50
N LEU A 151 -8.03 21.42 3.50
CA LEU A 151 -8.22 22.62 2.68
C LEU A 151 -9.46 22.51 1.79
N ILE A 152 -9.73 21.33 1.22
CA ILE A 152 -10.94 21.08 0.43
C ILE A 152 -12.20 21.16 1.28
N GLU A 153 -12.19 20.55 2.47
CA GLU A 153 -13.34 20.59 3.39
C GLU A 153 -13.65 22.04 3.83
N LYS A 154 -12.62 22.83 4.15
CA LYS A 154 -12.77 24.25 4.46
C LYS A 154 -13.30 25.07 3.27
N GLY A 155 -12.90 24.72 2.05
CA GLY A 155 -13.44 25.32 0.82
C GLY A 155 -14.91 25.00 0.59
N ARG A 156 -15.35 23.80 0.98
CA ARG A 156 -16.75 23.34 0.89
C ARG A 156 -17.64 24.04 1.91
N ALA A 157 -17.18 24.16 3.17
CA ALA A 157 -17.91 24.83 4.25
C ALA A 157 -18.13 26.34 3.99
N LYS A 158 -17.16 27.03 3.37
CA LYS A 158 -17.31 28.46 3.01
C LYS A 158 -18.39 28.72 1.95
N LYS A 159 -18.75 27.74 1.10
CA LYS A 159 -19.81 27.89 0.09
C LYS A 159 -21.21 27.72 0.65
N GLU A 160 -21.38 27.03 1.78
CA GLU A 160 -22.70 26.85 2.41
C GLU A 160 -23.12 28.05 3.27
N VAL A 161 -22.17 28.88 3.71
CA VAL A 161 -22.43 30.08 4.54
C VAL A 161 -22.75 31.33 3.70
N HIS A 162 -22.73 31.25 2.36
CA HIS A 162 -23.03 32.37 1.44
C HIS A 162 -24.23 32.08 0.50
N LYS A 163 -25.06 31.10 0.85
CA LYS A 163 -26.43 30.96 0.32
C LYS A 163 -27.42 31.58 1.28
#